data_AF-A0A2E9JIV8-F1
#
_entry.id   AF-A0A2E9JIV8-F1
#
_cell.length_a   1.000
_cell.length_b   1.000
_cell.length_c   1.000
_cell.angle_alpha   90.00
_cell.angle_beta   90.00
_cell.angle_gamma   90.00
#
_symmetry.space_group_name_H-M   'P 1'
#
loop_
_entity.id
_entity.type
_entity.pdbx_description
1 polymer ?
#
loop_
_entity_poly.entity_id
_entity_poly.type
_entity_poly.pdbx_seq_one_letter_code
_entity_poly.pdbx_strand_id
1 'polypeptide(L)'
;MITLHSLRKLTIEKDEHKRSPVYKKLSPKAKKAVDDVMTMLTKQPSKVLSTFPKIIKDVSKKFGIVPKDIEAYFKKETGLTI
;
A
#
# COMPACT_ATOMS: atom_id res chain seq x y z
N MET A 1 -4.04 12.28 -12.63
CA MET A 1 -5.00 12.53 -11.54
C MET A 1 -5.18 11.25 -10.76
N ILE A 2 -4.80 11.24 -9.48
CA ILE A 2 -5.17 10.15 -8.57
C ILE A 2 -6.66 10.34 -8.28
N THR A 3 -7.51 9.41 -8.70
CA THR A 3 -8.93 9.45 -8.36
C THR A 3 -9.11 8.87 -6.95
N LEU A 4 -9.73 9.65 -6.06
CA LEU A 4 -10.19 9.21 -4.74
C LEU A 4 -10.97 7.88 -4.82
N HIS A 5 -11.61 7.65 -5.97
CA HIS A 5 -12.35 6.44 -6.31
C HIS A 5 -11.50 5.16 -6.31
N SER A 6 -10.27 5.18 -6.83
CA SER A 6 -9.39 4.00 -6.89
C SER A 6 -8.88 3.59 -5.51
N LEU A 7 -8.64 4.57 -4.64
CA LEU A 7 -8.24 4.33 -3.24
C LEU A 7 -9.43 3.95 -2.37
N ARG A 8 -10.63 4.46 -2.67
CA ARG A 8 -11.85 4.04 -1.99
C ARG A 8 -12.09 2.54 -2.21
N LYS A 9 -11.83 2.01 -3.41
CA LYS A 9 -11.94 0.57 -3.73
C LYS A 9 -11.11 -0.30 -2.77
N LEU A 10 -9.86 0.10 -2.52
CA LEU A 10 -8.96 -0.54 -1.56
C LEU A 10 -9.43 -0.51 -0.10
N THR A 11 -10.33 0.42 0.25
CA THR A 11 -10.84 0.60 1.62
C THR A 11 -12.25 0.06 1.85
N ILE A 12 -13.03 -0.20 0.80
CA ILE A 12 -14.42 -0.66 0.90
C ILE A 12 -14.49 -2.15 1.27
N GLU A 13 -13.62 -2.98 0.70
CA GLU A 13 -13.55 -4.41 1.04
C GLU A 13 -12.29 -4.69 1.88
N LYS A 14 -12.50 -4.97 3.17
CA LYS A 14 -11.43 -5.44 4.06
C LYS A 14 -10.73 -6.64 3.42
N ASP A 15 -9.41 -6.56 3.33
CA ASP A 15 -8.54 -7.62 2.85
C ASP A 15 -8.64 -7.96 1.35
N GLU A 16 -9.31 -7.13 0.51
CA GLU A 16 -9.32 -7.33 -0.95
C GLU A 16 -7.89 -7.39 -1.51
N HIS A 17 -7.02 -6.51 -1.01
CA HIS A 17 -5.61 -6.43 -1.35
C HIS A 17 -4.86 -7.74 -1.07
N LYS A 18 -5.30 -8.54 -0.07
CA LYS A 18 -4.69 -9.84 0.25
C LYS A 18 -5.04 -10.95 -0.74
N ARG A 19 -6.13 -10.79 -1.49
CA ARG A 19 -6.58 -11.78 -2.49
C ARG A 19 -5.82 -11.66 -3.80
N SER A 20 -5.19 -10.51 -4.06
CA SER A 20 -4.46 -10.24 -5.28
C SER A 20 -3.29 -11.21 -5.51
N PRO A 21 -3.10 -11.71 -6.75
CA PRO A 21 -1.91 -12.49 -7.10
C PRO A 21 -0.62 -11.69 -6.90
N VAL A 22 -0.67 -10.36 -6.96
CA VAL A 22 0.49 -9.48 -6.70
C VAL A 22 0.87 -9.55 -5.22
N TYR A 23 -0.12 -9.49 -4.32
CA TYR A 23 0.11 -9.64 -2.88
C TYR A 23 0.64 -11.03 -2.54
N LYS A 24 0.05 -12.08 -3.12
CA LYS A 24 0.48 -13.46 -2.87
C LYS A 24 1.94 -13.70 -3.23
N LYS A 25 2.45 -13.04 -4.28
CA LYS A 25 3.85 -13.10 -4.74
C LYS A 25 4.85 -12.32 -3.86
N LEU A 26 4.37 -11.42 -2.99
CA LEU A 26 5.25 -10.69 -2.08
C LEU A 26 5.87 -11.62 -1.02
N SER A 27 7.09 -11.29 -0.61
CA SER A 27 7.73 -11.93 0.54
C SER A 27 6.91 -11.69 1.82
N PRO A 28 7.00 -12.57 2.84
CA PRO A 28 6.27 -12.39 4.10
C PRO A 28 6.51 -11.03 4.77
N LYS A 29 7.72 -10.47 4.62
CA LYS A 29 8.06 -9.13 5.14
C LYS A 29 7.37 -8.02 4.34
N ALA A 30 7.36 -8.12 3.01
CA ALA A 30 6.68 -7.15 2.15
C ALA A 30 5.16 -7.18 2.32
N LYS A 31 4.57 -8.36 2.54
CA LYS A 31 3.16 -8.52 2.91
C LYS A 31 2.81 -7.74 4.17
N LYS A 32 3.59 -7.92 5.25
CA LYS A 32 3.38 -7.19 6.51
C LYS A 32 3.54 -5.68 6.34
N ALA A 33 4.49 -5.24 5.53
CA ALA A 33 4.67 -3.82 5.22
C ALA A 33 3.47 -3.24 4.47
N VAL A 34 3.01 -3.91 3.42
CA VAL A 34 1.80 -3.53 2.68
C VAL A 34 0.58 -3.48 3.60
N ASP A 35 0.39 -4.48 4.46
CA ASP A 35 -0.70 -4.51 5.44
C ASP A 35 -0.66 -3.31 6.41
N ASP A 36 0.52 -2.89 6.86
CA ASP A 36 0.69 -1.73 7.75
C ASP A 36 0.30 -0.43 7.04
N VAL A 37 0.73 -0.25 5.78
CA VAL A 37 0.33 0.90 4.95
C VAL A 37 -1.18 0.89 4.71
N MET A 38 -1.75 -0.29 4.42
CA MET A 38 -3.19 -0.45 4.20
C MET A 38 -4.01 -0.12 5.45
N THR A 39 -3.51 -0.50 6.61
CA THR A 39 -4.11 -0.17 7.91
C THR A 39 -4.07 1.33 8.17
N MET A 40 -2.98 2.01 7.80
CA MET A 40 -2.92 3.47 7.89
C MET A 40 -3.84 4.15 6.88
N LEU A 41 -3.94 3.62 5.66
CA LEU A 41 -4.82 4.13 4.61
C LEU A 41 -6.30 4.01 4.98
N THR A 42 -6.69 2.90 5.60
CA THR A 42 -8.08 2.69 6.10
C THR A 42 -8.40 3.60 7.28
N LYS A 43 -7.45 3.85 8.18
CA LYS A 43 -7.66 4.73 9.34
C LYS A 43 -7.63 6.21 8.99
N GLN A 44 -6.70 6.64 8.14
CA GLN A 44 -6.45 8.05 7.82
C GLN A 44 -6.03 8.21 6.34
N PRO A 45 -6.96 8.02 5.39
CA PRO A 45 -6.62 8.04 3.96
C PRO A 45 -6.04 9.38 3.51
N SER A 46 -6.57 10.50 4.00
CA SER A 46 -6.10 11.84 3.65
C SER A 46 -4.64 12.09 4.05
N LYS A 47 -4.22 11.58 5.21
CA LYS A 47 -2.83 11.70 5.70
C LYS A 47 -1.88 10.83 4.90
N VAL A 48 -2.31 9.61 4.58
CA VAL A 48 -1.51 8.69 3.75
C VAL A 48 -1.34 9.25 2.35
N LEU A 49 -2.36 9.90 1.79
CA LEU A 49 -2.24 10.52 0.46
C LEU A 49 -1.30 11.71 0.43
N SER A 50 -1.36 12.59 1.43
CA SER A 50 -0.47 13.75 1.49
C SER A 50 0.97 13.38 1.86
N THR A 51 1.19 12.23 2.50
CA THR A 51 2.53 11.81 2.99
C THR A 51 2.94 10.42 2.53
N PHE A 52 2.42 9.95 1.38
CA PHE A 52 2.62 8.58 0.88
C PHE A 52 4.10 8.17 0.83
N PRO A 53 5.01 8.95 0.22
CA PRO A 53 6.43 8.57 0.14
C PRO A 53 7.11 8.47 1.51
N LYS A 54 6.64 9.26 2.49
CA LYS A 54 7.15 9.25 3.86
C LYS A 54 6.70 7.99 4.59
N ILE A 55 5.44 7.59 4.44
CA ILE A 55 4.91 6.35 5.02
C ILE A 55 5.60 5.13 4.42
N ILE A 56 5.76 5.07 3.10
CA ILE A 56 6.49 3.97 2.44
C ILE A 56 7.90 3.87 3.04
N LYS A 57 8.65 4.97 3.17
CA LYS A 57 9.99 4.97 3.76
C LYS A 57 9.99 4.47 5.21
N ASP A 58 9.04 4.92 6.02
CA ASP A 58 8.94 4.55 7.44
C ASP A 58 8.66 3.04 7.61
N VAL A 59 7.65 2.55 6.90
CA VAL A 59 7.28 1.13 6.87
C VAL A 59 8.42 0.28 6.31
N SER A 60 9.09 0.74 5.26
CA SER A 60 10.23 0.02 4.67
C SER A 60 11.36 -0.18 5.67
N LYS A 61 11.68 0.86 6.46
CA LYS A 61 12.66 0.77 7.54
C LYS A 61 12.20 -0.18 8.64
N LYS A 62 10.93 -0.11 9.05
CA LYS A 62 10.35 -0.96 10.10
C LYS A 62 10.39 -2.45 9.75
N PHE A 63 10.14 -2.81 8.50
CA PHE A 63 10.13 -4.21 8.05
C PHE A 63 11.43 -4.66 7.38
N GLY A 64 12.40 -3.76 7.22
CA GLY A 64 13.69 -4.04 6.59
C GLY A 64 13.56 -4.46 5.13
N ILE A 65 12.70 -3.77 4.37
CA ILE A 65 12.47 -4.02 2.94
C ILE A 65 12.76 -2.77 2.12
N VAL A 66 12.86 -2.93 0.80
CA VAL A 66 13.12 -1.81 -0.10
C VAL A 66 11.81 -1.04 -0.35
N PRO A 67 11.79 0.31 -0.20
CA PRO A 67 10.63 1.15 -0.53
C PRO A 67 10.01 0.84 -1.89
N LYS A 68 10.89 0.60 -2.87
CA LYS A 68 10.55 0.28 -4.25
C LYS A 68 9.68 -0.97 -4.39
N ASP A 69 9.82 -1.96 -3.50
CA ASP A 69 8.98 -3.17 -3.53
C ASP A 69 7.53 -2.85 -3.14
N ILE A 70 7.35 -1.98 -2.14
CA ILE A 70 6.03 -1.53 -1.70
C ILE A 70 5.40 -0.65 -2.77
N GLU A 71 6.17 0.29 -3.33
CA GLU A 71 5.71 1.16 -4.44
C GLU A 71 5.31 0.33 -5.66
N ALA A 72 6.10 -0.68 -6.03
CA ALA A 72 5.79 -1.58 -7.14
C ALA A 72 4.50 -2.37 -6.90
N TYR A 73 4.22 -2.76 -5.66
CA TYR A 73 2.95 -3.38 -5.29
C TYR A 73 1.78 -2.43 -5.52
N PHE A 74 1.83 -1.22 -4.94
CA PHE A 74 0.74 -0.25 -5.08
C PHE A 74 0.55 0.18 -6.54
N LYS A 75 1.63 0.36 -7.30
CA LYS A 75 1.56 0.66 -8.74
C LYS A 75 0.88 -0.46 -9.53
N LYS A 76 1.14 -1.73 -9.20
CA LYS A 76 0.50 -2.88 -9.87
C LYS A 76 -0.96 -3.08 -9.48
N GLU A 77 -1.31 -2.88 -8.21
CA GLU A 77 -2.67 -3.07 -7.71
C GLU A 77 -3.62 -1.95 -8.11
N THR A 78 -3.15 -0.70 -8.01
CA THR A 78 -4.02 0.49 -8.15
C THR A 78 -3.78 1.26 -9.43
N GLY A 79 -2.71 0.94 -10.16
CA GLY A 79 -2.22 1.78 -11.25
C GLY A 79 -1.66 3.12 -10.78
N LEU A 80 -1.47 3.36 -9.47
CA LEU A 80 -0.88 4.61 -8.97
C LEU A 80 0.52 4.78 -9.55
N THR A 81 0.68 5.85 -10.34
CA THR A 81 1.99 6.44 -10.59
C THR A 81 2.16 7.56 -9.57
N ILE A 82 2.99 7.28 -8.57
CA ILE A 82 3.51 8.24 -7.59
C ILE A 82 4.79 8.88 -8.11
#